data_AF-A0ABD6PI67-F1
#
_entry.id   AF-A0ABD6PI67-F1
#
_cell.length_a   1.000
_cell.length_b   1.000
_cell.length_c   1.000
_cell.angle_alpha   90.00
_cell.angle_beta   90.00
_cell.angle_gamma   90.00
#
_symmetry.space_group_name_H-M   'P 1'
#
loop_
_entity.id
_entity.type
_entity.pdbx_description
1 polymer ?
#
loop_
_entity_poly.entity_id
_entity_poly.type
_entity_poly.pdbx_seq_one_letter_code
_entity_poly.pdbx_strand_id
1 'polypeptide(L)'
;MIPLKEIGEFLIAAGEKEYFFRPSFINMTRIGEPKDIVTAFYDLHHDEVSDLIRSAINAYGLVPEWLIQHIRTTSYGKKAIMAAMTVLSSCCDTDVTPLIGELRIAKTKGKPFKLRHGAMDEFDMVVIAQALITHGIIGKARIRKLQRHENTSTTSEFNAFEYISAARNHFGMSRDEAEQLTMTEFQYLISAKYPDQKGFTREEYDSISEDYLAKKARRVSMAQQAA
;
A
#
# COMPACT_ATOMS: atom_id res chain seq x y z
N MET A 1 9.68 -13.48 -17.02
CA MET A 1 8.23 -13.17 -17.06
C MET A 1 8.09 -11.65 -17.15
N ILE A 2 7.17 -11.11 -17.94
CA ILE A 2 7.00 -9.64 -18.05
C ILE A 2 6.06 -9.18 -16.92
N PRO A 3 6.47 -8.25 -16.03
CA PRO A 3 5.64 -7.82 -14.92
C PRO A 3 4.53 -6.86 -15.36
N LEU A 4 3.32 -7.06 -14.84
CA LEU A 4 2.19 -6.15 -15.01
C LEU A 4 2.17 -5.10 -13.89
N LYS A 5 2.76 -3.94 -14.17
CA LYS A 5 2.88 -2.83 -13.20
C LYS A 5 1.52 -2.30 -12.70
N GLU A 6 0.49 -2.36 -13.53
CA GLU A 6 -0.85 -1.86 -13.19
C GLU A 6 -1.50 -2.63 -12.03
N ILE A 7 -1.17 -3.91 -11.88
CA ILE A 7 -1.67 -4.77 -10.80
C ILE A 7 -0.66 -4.94 -9.66
N GLY A 8 0.45 -4.20 -9.69
CA GLY A 8 1.46 -4.19 -8.64
C GLY A 8 2.59 -5.22 -8.80
N GLU A 9 2.69 -5.90 -9.94
CA GLU A 9 3.84 -6.76 -10.24
C GLU A 9 5.04 -5.92 -10.68
N PHE A 10 6.24 -6.34 -10.28
CA PHE A 10 7.48 -5.77 -10.79
C PHE A 10 8.63 -6.78 -10.71
N LEU A 11 9.71 -6.42 -11.41
CA LEU A 11 10.92 -7.21 -11.49
C LEU A 11 12.10 -6.34 -11.06
N ILE A 12 12.95 -6.87 -10.19
CA ILE A 12 14.19 -6.23 -9.76
C ILE A 12 15.37 -7.10 -10.19
N ALA A 13 16.28 -6.53 -10.98
CA ALA A 13 17.53 -7.17 -11.34
C ALA A 13 18.62 -6.71 -10.36
N ALA A 14 19.30 -7.66 -9.72
CA ALA A 14 20.44 -7.40 -8.85
C ALA A 14 21.61 -8.30 -9.27
N GLY A 15 22.57 -7.72 -9.99
CA GLY A 15 23.65 -8.47 -10.63
C GLY A 15 23.09 -9.40 -11.71
N GLU A 16 23.36 -10.69 -11.59
CA GLU A 16 22.89 -11.72 -12.53
C GLU A 16 21.55 -12.36 -12.13
N LYS A 17 20.96 -11.94 -11.00
CA LYS A 17 19.69 -12.49 -10.51
C LYS A 17 18.53 -11.53 -10.78
N GLU A 18 17.42 -12.09 -11.23
CA GLU A 18 16.15 -11.40 -11.39
C GLU A 18 15.17 -11.88 -10.32
N TYR A 19 14.55 -10.93 -9.62
CA TYR A 19 13.57 -11.15 -8.58
C TYR A 19 12.21 -10.66 -9.07
N PHE A 20 11.27 -11.59 -9.24
CA PHE A 20 9.90 -11.27 -9.63
C PHE A 20 9.01 -11.18 -8.40
N PHE A 21 8.35 -10.04 -8.23
CA PHE A 21 7.47 -9.79 -7.09
C PHE A 21 6.02 -9.72 -7.56
N ARG A 22 5.16 -10.51 -6.90
CA ARG A 22 3.72 -10.56 -7.15
C ARG A 22 2.95 -10.40 -5.83
N PRO A 23 2.16 -9.33 -5.66
CA PRO A 23 1.33 -9.14 -4.48
C PRO A 23 -0.02 -9.86 -4.60
N SER A 24 0.00 -11.16 -4.91
CA SER A 24 -1.21 -11.98 -5.05
C SER A 24 -1.83 -12.35 -3.71
N PHE A 25 -3.12 -12.73 -3.70
CA PHE A 25 -3.80 -13.19 -2.49
C PHE A 25 -3.07 -14.33 -1.79
N ILE A 26 -2.58 -15.32 -2.54
CA ILE A 26 -1.79 -16.42 -1.95
C ILE A 26 -0.49 -15.91 -1.33
N ASN A 27 0.20 -14.95 -1.96
CA ASN A 27 1.44 -14.40 -1.41
C ASN A 27 1.18 -13.53 -0.18
N MET A 28 0.05 -12.83 -0.10
CA MET A 28 -0.35 -12.09 1.10
C MET A 28 -0.55 -13.02 2.30
N THR A 29 -1.08 -14.23 2.10
CA THR A 29 -1.23 -15.21 3.20
C THR A 29 0.10 -15.71 3.75
N ARG A 30 1.22 -15.56 3.02
CA ARG A 30 2.56 -15.94 3.51
C ARG A 30 3.12 -14.96 4.55
N ILE A 31 2.54 -13.76 4.67
CA ILE A 31 2.94 -12.75 5.66
C ILE A 31 2.62 -13.23 7.09
N GLY A 32 1.48 -13.89 7.28
CA GLY A 32 1.01 -14.35 8.59
C GLY A 32 -0.51 -14.50 8.66
N GLU A 33 -1.05 -14.41 9.87
CA GLU A 33 -2.49 -14.44 10.10
C GLU A 33 -3.19 -13.18 9.53
N PRO A 34 -4.52 -13.20 9.32
CA PRO A 34 -5.27 -12.05 8.80
C PRO A 34 -5.02 -10.72 9.52
N LYS A 35 -4.74 -10.77 10.83
CA LYS A 35 -4.37 -9.60 11.65
C LYS A 35 -2.95 -9.12 11.38
N ASP A 36 -2.02 -10.04 11.12
CA ASP A 36 -0.61 -9.73 10.87
C ASP A 36 -0.46 -9.02 9.52
N ILE A 37 -1.27 -9.43 8.52
CA ILE A 37 -1.33 -8.78 7.21
C ILE A 37 -1.71 -7.29 7.35
N VAL A 38 -2.75 -7.01 8.13
CA VAL A 38 -3.20 -5.64 8.42
C VAL A 38 -2.19 -4.88 9.26
N THR A 39 -1.55 -5.54 10.23
CA THR A 39 -0.50 -4.95 11.06
C THR A 39 0.72 -4.56 10.21
N ALA A 40 1.15 -5.42 9.29
CA ALA A 40 2.23 -5.13 8.35
C ALA A 40 1.90 -3.92 7.46
N PHE A 41 0.63 -3.79 7.04
CA PHE A 41 0.17 -2.62 6.31
C PHE A 41 0.31 -1.33 7.13
N TYR A 42 -0.13 -1.34 8.39
CA TYR A 42 -0.02 -0.20 9.30
C TYR A 42 1.44 0.15 9.62
N ASP A 43 2.27 -0.84 9.94
CA ASP A 43 3.69 -0.63 10.24
C ASP A 43 4.45 -0.04 9.04
N LEU A 44 4.04 -0.36 7.80
CA LEU A 44 4.59 0.23 6.58
C LEU A 44 4.08 1.64 6.29
N HIS A 45 2.82 1.96 6.61
CA HIS A 45 2.18 3.24 6.30
C HIS A 45 2.07 4.17 7.50
N HIS A 46 2.85 3.94 8.55
CA HIS A 46 2.72 4.68 9.80
C HIS A 46 2.97 6.19 9.59
N ASP A 47 1.92 7.00 9.82
CA ASP A 47 1.88 8.42 9.47
C ASP A 47 2.87 9.29 10.26
N GLU A 48 3.33 8.83 11.43
CA GLU A 48 4.28 9.59 12.26
C GLU A 48 5.60 9.89 11.51
N VAL A 49 6.01 9.01 10.59
CA VAL A 49 7.21 9.25 9.75
C VAL A 49 6.92 10.34 8.73
N SER A 50 5.75 10.28 8.09
CA SER A 50 5.33 11.24 7.06
C SER A 50 5.23 12.66 7.61
N ASP A 51 4.65 12.84 8.79
CA ASP A 51 4.52 14.15 9.42
C ASP A 51 5.86 14.71 9.91
N LEU A 52 6.76 13.85 10.40
CA LEU A 52 8.13 14.23 10.76
C LEU A 52 8.91 14.71 9.54
N ILE A 53 8.80 14.00 8.41
CA ILE A 53 9.42 14.36 7.14
C ILE A 53 8.84 15.68 6.62
N ARG A 54 7.51 15.84 6.60
CA ARG A 54 6.84 17.08 6.17
C ARG A 54 7.26 18.27 7.03
N SER A 55 7.31 18.11 8.35
CA SER A 55 7.77 19.13 9.28
C SER A 55 9.21 19.54 8.99
N ALA A 56 10.09 18.57 8.72
CA ALA A 56 11.49 18.83 8.38
C ALA A 56 11.64 19.55 7.03
N ILE A 57 10.88 19.15 6.01
CA ILE A 57 10.87 19.86 4.71
C ILE A 57 10.36 21.29 4.89
N ASN A 58 9.29 21.49 5.68
CA ASN A 58 8.75 22.82 5.94
C ASN A 58 9.73 23.71 6.72
N ALA A 59 10.52 23.14 7.63
CA ALA A 59 11.48 23.88 8.45
C ALA A 59 12.82 24.12 7.76
N TYR A 60 13.33 23.14 7.00
CA TYR A 60 14.70 23.12 6.46
C TYR A 60 14.77 23.13 4.93
N GLY A 61 13.65 23.00 4.22
CA GLY A 61 13.58 22.89 2.76
C GLY A 61 14.05 21.54 2.20
N LEU A 62 14.57 20.66 3.04
CA LEU A 62 15.08 19.32 2.73
C LEU A 62 14.95 18.42 3.95
N VAL A 63 15.10 17.10 3.76
CA VAL A 63 15.17 16.14 4.87
C VAL A 63 16.63 16.02 5.32
N PRO A 64 16.98 16.43 6.56
CA PRO A 64 18.36 16.34 7.03
C PRO A 64 18.81 14.90 7.26
N GLU A 65 20.09 14.59 7.02
CA GLU A 65 20.66 13.24 7.22
C GLU A 65 20.49 12.72 8.65
N TRP A 66 20.63 13.60 9.65
CA TRP A 66 20.44 13.23 11.06
C TRP A 66 19.01 12.73 11.34
N LEU A 67 18.02 13.25 10.62
CA LEU A 67 16.62 12.85 10.76
C LEU A 67 16.38 11.48 10.15
N ILE A 68 16.98 11.20 8.99
CA ILE A 68 16.96 9.88 8.35
C ILE A 68 17.57 8.85 9.29
N GLN A 69 18.73 9.17 9.88
CA GLN A 69 19.40 8.29 10.84
C GLN A 69 18.56 8.11 12.11
N HIS A 70 17.88 9.16 12.58
CA HIS A 70 16.97 9.07 13.72
C HIS A 70 15.79 8.14 13.45
N ILE A 71 15.11 8.30 12.31
CA ILE A 71 13.99 7.45 11.85
C ILE A 71 14.44 5.99 11.77
N ARG A 72 15.64 5.71 11.26
CA ARG A 72 16.18 4.34 11.21
C ARG A 72 16.36 3.70 12.60
N THR A 73 16.63 4.51 13.63
CA THR A 73 16.92 3.99 14.99
C THR A 73 15.70 3.83 15.89
N THR A 74 14.61 4.53 15.59
CA THR A 74 13.37 4.52 16.37
C THR A 74 12.60 3.21 16.24
N SER A 75 11.62 3.02 17.14
CA SER A 75 10.80 1.80 17.18
C SER A 75 9.97 1.64 15.90
N TYR A 76 9.36 2.72 15.41
CA TYR A 76 8.54 2.70 14.20
C TYR A 76 9.36 2.42 12.93
N GLY A 77 10.55 3.01 12.77
CA GLY A 77 11.39 2.74 11.60
C GLY A 77 11.87 1.28 11.55
N LYS A 78 12.19 0.69 12.71
CA LYS A 78 12.51 -0.74 12.79
C LYS A 78 11.32 -1.61 12.43
N LYS A 79 10.12 -1.28 12.90
CA LYS A 79 8.90 -2.00 12.53
C LYS A 79 8.62 -1.91 11.02
N ALA A 80 8.74 -0.74 10.43
CA ALA A 80 8.58 -0.54 9.00
C ALA A 80 9.57 -1.38 8.18
N ILE A 81 10.85 -1.41 8.57
CA ILE A 81 11.87 -2.25 7.91
C ILE A 81 11.56 -3.73 8.08
N MET A 82 11.17 -4.18 9.27
CA MET A 82 10.80 -5.58 9.51
C MET A 82 9.58 -5.98 8.69
N ALA A 83 8.55 -5.14 8.65
CA ALA A 83 7.37 -5.35 7.82
C ALA A 83 7.73 -5.37 6.32
N ALA A 84 8.63 -4.49 5.87
CA ALA A 84 9.11 -4.47 4.50
C ALA A 84 9.81 -5.78 4.12
N MET A 85 10.69 -6.29 5.00
CA MET A 85 11.36 -7.57 4.80
C MET A 85 10.33 -8.70 4.65
N THR A 86 9.36 -8.79 5.56
CA THR A 86 8.31 -9.82 5.53
C THR A 86 7.47 -9.75 4.26
N VAL A 87 7.06 -8.55 3.83
CA VAL A 87 6.26 -8.38 2.61
C VAL A 87 7.07 -8.76 1.37
N LEU A 88 8.32 -8.31 1.26
CA LEU A 88 9.19 -8.62 0.13
C LEU A 88 9.49 -10.12 0.03
N SER A 89 9.78 -10.78 1.15
CA SER A 89 9.99 -12.24 1.18
C SER A 89 8.73 -13.03 0.86
N SER A 90 7.55 -12.51 1.23
CA SER A 90 6.28 -13.18 0.97
C SER A 90 5.84 -13.06 -0.49
N CYS A 91 6.17 -11.95 -1.16
CA CYS A 91 5.75 -11.66 -2.54
C CYS A 91 6.66 -12.26 -3.62
N CYS A 92 7.76 -12.90 -3.25
CA CYS A 92 8.73 -13.49 -4.18
C CYS A 92 8.89 -14.98 -3.88
N ASP A 93 8.88 -15.82 -4.92
CA ASP A 93 9.08 -17.27 -4.76
C ASP A 93 10.57 -17.65 -4.64
N THR A 94 11.47 -16.76 -5.04
CA THR A 94 12.92 -16.96 -4.94
C THR A 94 13.48 -16.38 -3.64
N ASP A 95 14.60 -16.93 -3.17
CA ASP A 95 15.27 -16.41 -1.98
C ASP A 95 15.79 -14.97 -2.19
N VAL A 96 15.07 -14.02 -1.60
CA VAL A 96 15.39 -12.59 -1.61
C VAL A 96 16.45 -12.17 -0.59
N THR A 97 16.97 -13.08 0.25
CA THR A 97 17.98 -12.76 1.28
C THR A 97 19.19 -11.96 0.75
N PRO A 98 19.73 -12.24 -0.46
CA PRO A 98 20.82 -11.42 -1.01
C PRO A 98 20.41 -9.97 -1.32
N LEU A 99 19.12 -9.75 -1.62
CA LEU A 99 18.57 -8.45 -2.00
C LEU A 99 18.18 -7.63 -0.78
N ILE A 100 17.39 -8.20 0.14
CA ILE A 100 16.82 -7.49 1.29
C ILE A 100 17.65 -7.62 2.57
N GLY A 101 18.55 -8.61 2.62
CA GLY A 101 19.30 -8.95 3.82
C GLY A 101 18.62 -9.97 4.73
N GLU A 102 19.19 -10.17 5.92
CA GLU A 102 18.71 -11.15 6.90
C GLU A 102 18.89 -10.63 8.33
N LEU A 103 17.99 -11.05 9.22
CA LEU A 103 18.10 -10.78 10.65
C LEU A 103 18.92 -11.89 11.31
N ARG A 104 20.11 -11.56 11.82
CA ARG A 104 20.97 -12.51 12.55
C ARG A 104 20.96 -12.24 14.04
N ILE A 105 21.15 -13.28 14.85
CA ILE A 105 21.35 -13.13 16.29
C ILE A 105 22.62 -12.30 16.52
N ALA A 106 22.51 -11.23 17.31
CA ALA A 106 23.68 -10.40 17.58
C ALA A 106 24.58 -11.12 18.61
N LYS A 107 25.88 -11.17 18.31
CA LYS A 107 26.88 -11.72 19.25
C LYS A 107 27.26 -10.73 20.37
N THR A 108 26.71 -9.52 20.34
CA THR A 108 27.06 -8.40 21.23
C THR A 108 26.04 -8.27 22.36
N LYS A 109 26.49 -8.08 23.60
CA LYS A 109 25.60 -7.83 24.76
C LYS A 109 24.73 -6.59 24.51
N GLY A 110 23.42 -6.72 24.72
CA GLY A 110 22.46 -5.61 24.69
C GLY A 110 21.61 -5.47 23.42
N LYS A 111 21.89 -6.23 22.34
CA LYS A 111 20.99 -6.30 21.17
C LYS A 111 20.69 -7.77 20.86
N PRO A 112 19.42 -8.21 20.80
CA PRO A 112 19.10 -9.60 20.49
C PRO A 112 19.39 -9.93 19.02
N PHE A 113 19.24 -8.96 18.12
CA PHE A 113 19.40 -9.15 16.69
C PHE A 113 20.21 -8.03 16.03
N LYS A 114 20.90 -8.37 14.93
CA LYS A 114 21.62 -7.47 14.03
C LYS A 114 21.14 -7.74 12.61
N LEU A 115 20.62 -6.69 11.96
CA LEU A 115 20.28 -6.73 10.54
C LEU A 115 21.57 -6.75 9.72
N ARG A 116 21.67 -7.70 8.79
CA ARG A 116 22.69 -7.71 7.75
C ARG A 116 22.05 -7.12 6.50
N HIS A 117 22.57 -6.01 6.03
CA HIS A 117 22.06 -5.34 4.83
C HIS A 117 22.27 -6.23 3.58
N GLY A 118 21.26 -6.22 2.71
CA GLY A 118 21.34 -6.79 1.37
C GLY A 118 21.85 -5.78 0.34
N ALA A 119 21.65 -6.08 -0.95
CA ALA A 119 22.01 -5.19 -2.05
C ALA A 119 21.09 -3.96 -2.18
N MET A 120 19.86 -4.03 -1.66
CA MET A 120 18.87 -2.95 -1.69
C MET A 120 18.98 -2.05 -0.44
N ASP A 121 18.76 -0.75 -0.60
CA ASP A 121 18.66 0.17 0.54
C ASP A 121 17.35 -0.02 1.31
N GLU A 122 17.39 0.21 2.62
CA GLU A 122 16.22 0.05 3.50
C GLU A 122 15.05 0.96 3.11
N PHE A 123 15.32 2.16 2.59
CA PHE A 123 14.27 3.07 2.15
C PHE A 123 13.55 2.53 0.90
N ASP A 124 14.32 2.05 -0.07
CA ASP A 124 13.78 1.41 -1.27
C ASP A 124 12.94 0.18 -0.91
N MET A 125 13.42 -0.63 0.06
CA MET A 125 12.66 -1.77 0.56
C MET A 125 11.28 -1.35 1.10
N VAL A 126 11.22 -0.29 1.90
CA VAL A 126 9.95 0.21 2.47
C VAL A 126 9.02 0.72 1.37
N VAL A 127 9.50 1.54 0.44
CA VAL A 127 8.68 2.09 -0.65
C VAL A 127 8.12 0.98 -1.55
N ILE A 128 8.95 0.00 -1.86
CA ILE A 128 8.55 -1.13 -2.70
C ILE A 128 7.54 -2.02 -1.96
N ALA A 129 7.78 -2.31 -0.67
CA ALA A 129 6.85 -3.07 0.16
C ALA A 129 5.50 -2.35 0.32
N GLN A 130 5.49 -1.03 0.52
CA GLN A 130 4.28 -0.20 0.54
C GLN A 130 3.48 -0.35 -0.76
N ALA A 131 4.15 -0.31 -1.91
CA ALA A 131 3.49 -0.53 -3.20
C ALA A 131 2.87 -1.93 -3.30
N LEU A 132 3.64 -2.98 -2.98
CA LEU A 132 3.16 -4.37 -2.99
C LEU A 132 1.91 -4.56 -2.13
N ILE A 133 2.01 -4.20 -0.85
CA ILE A 133 0.95 -4.44 0.12
C ILE A 133 -0.30 -3.61 -0.22
N THR A 134 -0.14 -2.41 -0.77
CA THR A 134 -1.27 -1.59 -1.22
C THR A 134 -1.99 -2.24 -2.39
N HIS A 135 -1.25 -2.79 -3.38
CA HIS A 135 -1.87 -3.50 -4.50
C HIS A 135 -2.51 -4.83 -4.10
N GLY A 136 -1.96 -5.53 -3.10
CA GLY A 136 -2.43 -6.84 -2.63
C GLY A 136 -3.60 -6.79 -1.65
N ILE A 137 -3.72 -5.75 -0.81
CA ILE A 137 -4.77 -5.65 0.23
C ILE A 137 -5.84 -4.61 -0.14
N ILE A 138 -5.43 -3.38 -0.46
CA ILE A 138 -6.36 -2.25 -0.63
C ILE A 138 -6.85 -2.15 -2.07
N GLY A 139 -5.94 -2.41 -3.02
CA GLY A 139 -6.16 -2.17 -4.43
C GLY A 139 -6.03 -0.69 -4.80
N LYS A 140 -5.39 -0.41 -5.94
CA LYS A 140 -5.27 0.96 -6.48
C LYS A 140 -6.16 1.20 -7.71
N ALA A 141 -7.11 0.31 -7.98
CA ALA A 141 -7.96 0.46 -9.14
C ALA A 141 -8.82 1.72 -8.97
N ARG A 142 -8.76 2.62 -9.96
CA ARG A 142 -9.58 3.82 -10.01
C ARG A 142 -11.01 3.44 -10.40
N ILE A 143 -11.72 2.80 -9.48
CA ILE A 143 -13.14 2.49 -9.64
C ILE A 143 -13.95 3.71 -9.23
N ARG A 144 -15.00 4.02 -10.00
CA ARG A 144 -16.04 4.97 -9.59
C ARG A 144 -16.74 4.44 -8.33
N LYS A 145 -16.35 4.94 -7.14
CA LYS A 145 -16.99 4.61 -5.86
C LYS A 145 -18.09 5.62 -5.55
N LEU A 146 -19.32 5.14 -5.34
CA LEU A 146 -20.46 5.96 -4.91
C LEU A 146 -20.31 6.39 -3.44
N GLN A 147 -20.62 7.65 -3.14
CA GLN A 147 -20.58 8.19 -1.77
C GLN A 147 -21.51 7.43 -0.78
N ARG A 148 -22.62 6.86 -1.26
CA ARG A 148 -23.60 6.13 -0.41
C ARG A 148 -23.08 4.80 0.18
N HIS A 149 -22.03 4.21 -0.38
CA HIS A 149 -21.46 2.95 0.10
C HIS A 149 -20.06 3.14 0.70
N GLU A 150 -19.67 4.38 0.98
CA GLU A 150 -18.41 4.70 1.66
C GLU A 150 -18.57 4.47 3.16
N ASN A 151 -18.64 3.21 3.58
CA ASN A 151 -18.44 2.88 4.98
C ASN A 151 -16.94 3.07 5.28
N THR A 152 -16.58 4.14 5.97
CA THR A 152 -15.23 4.38 6.53
C THR A 152 -14.93 3.41 7.69
N SER A 153 -15.34 2.15 7.57
CA SER A 153 -15.00 1.12 8.54
C SER A 153 -13.63 0.57 8.20
N THR A 154 -12.62 0.94 8.99
CA THR A 154 -11.31 0.29 8.96
C THR A 154 -11.47 -1.17 9.36
N THR A 155 -11.19 -2.09 8.44
CA THR A 155 -11.22 -3.52 8.75
C THR A 155 -9.96 -3.89 9.54
N SER A 156 -10.12 -4.59 10.67
CA SER A 156 -9.00 -5.00 11.52
C SER A 156 -8.27 -6.25 11.03
N GLU A 157 -8.84 -6.95 10.04
CA GLU A 157 -8.36 -8.25 9.54
C GLU A 157 -8.53 -8.33 8.03
N PHE A 158 -7.59 -8.99 7.35
CA PHE A 158 -7.64 -9.25 5.93
C PHE A 158 -7.67 -10.76 5.65
N ASN A 159 -8.84 -11.27 5.25
CA ASN A 159 -9.00 -12.68 4.91
C ASN A 159 -8.90 -12.91 3.40
N ALA A 160 -7.72 -13.29 2.92
CA ALA A 160 -7.49 -13.54 1.50
C ALA A 160 -8.41 -14.65 0.92
N PHE A 161 -8.80 -15.63 1.74
CA PHE A 161 -9.66 -16.73 1.31
C PHE A 161 -11.05 -16.26 0.87
N GLU A 162 -11.60 -15.24 1.54
CA GLU A 162 -12.89 -14.65 1.17
C GLU A 162 -12.83 -14.03 -0.22
N TYR A 163 -11.75 -13.32 -0.54
CA TYR A 163 -11.55 -12.72 -1.86
C TYR A 163 -11.30 -13.77 -2.95
N ILE A 164 -10.54 -14.82 -2.65
CA ILE A 164 -10.34 -15.96 -3.57
C ILE A 164 -11.69 -16.64 -3.86
N SER A 165 -12.49 -16.90 -2.82
CA SER A 165 -13.82 -17.49 -2.97
C SER A 165 -14.77 -16.58 -3.75
N ALA A 166 -14.76 -15.28 -3.46
CA ALA A 166 -15.52 -14.29 -4.20
C ALA A 166 -15.10 -14.24 -5.68
N ALA A 167 -13.80 -14.27 -5.98
CA ALA A 167 -13.29 -14.27 -7.35
C ALA A 167 -13.77 -15.51 -8.13
N ARG A 168 -13.71 -16.69 -7.51
CA ARG A 168 -14.24 -17.93 -8.11
C ARG A 168 -15.74 -17.84 -8.39
N ASN A 169 -16.51 -17.31 -7.44
CA ASN A 169 -17.96 -17.19 -7.58
C ASN A 169 -18.37 -16.11 -8.61
N HIS A 170 -17.69 -14.96 -8.62
CA HIS A 170 -18.01 -13.87 -9.55
C HIS A 170 -17.51 -14.15 -10.96
N PHE A 171 -16.34 -14.76 -11.15
CA PHE A 171 -15.73 -14.87 -12.47
C PHE A 171 -15.71 -16.30 -13.03
N GLY A 172 -16.10 -17.30 -12.25
CA GLY A 172 -16.08 -18.70 -12.68
C GLY A 172 -14.67 -19.26 -12.91
N MET A 173 -13.66 -18.58 -12.38
CA MET A 173 -12.25 -18.96 -12.52
C MET A 173 -11.86 -20.12 -11.60
N SER A 174 -10.78 -20.80 -11.95
CA SER A 174 -10.22 -21.87 -11.13
C SER A 174 -9.66 -21.33 -9.80
N ARG A 175 -9.40 -22.23 -8.86
CA ARG A 175 -8.77 -21.85 -7.59
C ARG A 175 -7.37 -21.27 -7.81
N ASP A 176 -6.59 -21.90 -8.69
CA ASP A 176 -5.19 -21.53 -8.94
C ASP A 176 -5.09 -20.14 -9.58
N GLU A 177 -6.02 -19.79 -10.47
CA GLU A 177 -6.10 -18.44 -11.05
C GLU A 177 -6.54 -17.42 -10.01
N ALA A 178 -7.57 -17.73 -9.21
CA ALA A 178 -8.09 -16.83 -8.18
C ALA A 178 -7.05 -16.52 -7.09
N GLU A 179 -6.21 -17.48 -6.74
CA GLU A 179 -5.12 -17.32 -5.78
C GLU A 179 -4.04 -16.34 -6.25
N GLN A 180 -3.83 -16.23 -7.57
CA GLN A 180 -2.80 -15.36 -8.17
C GLN A 180 -3.25 -13.91 -8.36
N LEU A 181 -4.55 -13.62 -8.24
CA LEU A 181 -5.07 -12.26 -8.36
C LEU A 181 -4.53 -11.35 -7.26
N THR A 182 -4.36 -10.07 -7.60
CA THR A 182 -4.14 -8.99 -6.63
C THR A 182 -5.46 -8.29 -6.32
N MET A 183 -5.55 -7.55 -5.20
CA MET A 183 -6.76 -6.77 -4.92
C MET A 183 -7.07 -5.76 -6.02
N THR A 184 -6.02 -5.18 -6.61
CA THR A 184 -6.17 -4.22 -7.73
C THR A 184 -6.80 -4.89 -8.94
N GLU A 185 -6.34 -6.09 -9.30
CA GLU A 185 -6.88 -6.85 -10.41
C GLU A 185 -8.32 -7.31 -10.13
N PHE A 186 -8.58 -7.83 -8.93
CA PHE A 186 -9.93 -8.21 -8.49
C PHE A 186 -10.92 -7.04 -8.62
N GLN A 187 -10.50 -5.86 -8.19
CA GLN A 187 -11.26 -4.62 -8.33
C GLN A 187 -11.54 -4.25 -9.80
N TYR A 188 -10.54 -4.36 -10.69
CA TYR A 188 -10.76 -4.15 -12.13
C TYR A 188 -11.79 -5.14 -12.69
N LEU A 189 -11.68 -6.42 -12.36
CA LEU A 189 -12.62 -7.45 -12.82
C LEU A 189 -14.05 -7.18 -12.34
N ILE A 190 -14.22 -6.77 -11.08
CA ILE A 190 -15.53 -6.37 -10.55
C ILE A 190 -16.08 -5.17 -11.31
N SER A 191 -15.25 -4.15 -11.56
CA SER A 191 -15.68 -2.96 -12.30
C SER A 191 -16.06 -3.25 -13.75
N ALA A 192 -15.34 -4.18 -14.41
CA ALA A 192 -15.65 -4.62 -15.77
C ALA A 192 -16.94 -5.44 -15.83
N LYS A 193 -17.21 -6.26 -14.81
CA LYS A 193 -18.44 -7.07 -14.72
C LYS A 193 -19.67 -6.24 -14.36
N TYR A 194 -19.51 -5.17 -13.57
CA TYR A 194 -20.59 -4.30 -13.10
C TYR A 194 -20.30 -2.81 -13.38
N PRO A 195 -20.31 -2.39 -14.66
CA PRO A 195 -19.89 -1.04 -15.08
C PRO A 195 -20.87 0.09 -14.70
N ASP A 196 -22.14 -0.23 -14.39
CA ASP A 196 -23.21 0.77 -14.16
C ASP A 196 -23.54 0.95 -12.67
N GLN A 197 -22.66 1.59 -11.91
CA GLN A 197 -23.02 2.13 -10.59
C GLN A 197 -23.57 3.55 -10.75
N LYS A 198 -24.89 3.70 -10.82
CA LYS A 198 -25.58 5.02 -10.89
C LYS A 198 -25.38 5.83 -9.60
N GLY A 199 -24.69 6.96 -9.69
CA GLY A 199 -24.53 7.97 -8.63
C GLY A 199 -23.24 8.79 -8.79
N PHE A 200 -23.08 9.84 -7.98
CA PHE A 200 -21.89 10.70 -8.00
C PHE A 200 -20.78 10.12 -7.13
N THR A 201 -19.54 10.23 -7.61
CA THR A 201 -18.36 10.06 -6.76
C THR A 201 -18.26 11.23 -5.79
N ARG A 202 -17.56 11.05 -4.66
CA ARG A 202 -17.38 12.12 -3.66
C ARG A 202 -16.70 13.35 -4.26
N GLU A 203 -15.70 13.17 -5.10
CA GLU A 203 -15.00 14.26 -5.79
C GLU A 203 -15.93 15.04 -6.75
N GLU A 204 -16.82 14.34 -7.46
CA GLU A 204 -17.85 14.98 -8.30
C GLU A 204 -18.89 15.72 -7.45
N TYR A 205 -19.26 15.19 -6.27
CA TYR A 205 -20.18 15.85 -5.36
C TYR A 205 -19.57 17.09 -4.70
N ASP A 206 -18.32 16.98 -4.23
CA ASP A 206 -17.58 18.06 -3.58
C ASP A 206 -17.30 19.20 -4.57
N SER A 207 -16.90 18.89 -5.81
CA SER A 207 -16.72 19.90 -6.85
C SER A 207 -18.03 20.61 -7.25
N ILE A 208 -19.15 19.88 -7.36
CA ILE A 208 -20.47 20.49 -7.62
C ILE A 208 -20.92 21.37 -6.44
N SER A 209 -20.67 20.91 -5.21
CA SER A 209 -20.97 21.66 -3.98
C SER A 209 -20.16 22.95 -3.91
N GLU A 210 -18.85 22.89 -4.16
CA GLU A 210 -17.95 24.04 -4.20
C GLU A 210 -18.36 25.04 -5.28
N ASP A 211 -18.68 24.56 -6.50
CA ASP A 211 -19.18 25.41 -7.58
C ASP A 211 -20.51 26.09 -7.24
N TYR A 212 -21.41 25.37 -6.56
CA TYR A 212 -22.69 25.92 -6.12
C TYR A 212 -22.50 26.97 -5.02
N LEU A 213 -21.64 26.70 -4.04
CA LEU A 213 -21.29 27.62 -2.97
C LEU A 213 -20.59 28.88 -3.50
N ALA A 214 -19.67 28.73 -4.45
CA ALA A 214 -18.99 29.85 -5.10
C ALA A 214 -19.96 30.72 -5.91
N LYS A 215 -20.90 30.13 -6.65
CA LYS A 215 -21.96 30.86 -7.35
C LYS A 215 -22.89 31.60 -6.38
N LYS A 216 -23.23 30.99 -5.24
CA LYS A 216 -24.03 31.62 -4.19
C LYS A 216 -23.29 32.81 -3.56
N ALA A 217 -22.01 32.67 -3.23
CA ALA A 217 -21.18 33.74 -2.67
C ALA A 217 -21.05 34.94 -3.63
N ARG A 218 -20.90 34.70 -4.93
CA ARG A 218 -20.91 35.78 -5.95
C ARG A 218 -22.25 36.52 -6.01
N ARG A 219 -23.37 35.82 -5.89
CA ARG A 219 -24.71 36.45 -5.86
C ARG A 219 -24.92 37.30 -4.61
N VAL A 220 -24.47 36.83 -3.45
CA VAL A 220 -24.58 37.56 -2.18
C VAL A 220 -23.70 38.81 -2.16
N SER A 221 -22.45 38.72 -2.65
CA SER A 221 -21.56 39.88 -2.74
C SER A 221 -22.07 40.94 -3.73
N MET A 222 -22.61 40.52 -4.89
CA MET A 222 -23.26 41.46 -5.82
C MET A 222 -24.50 42.13 -5.23
N ALA A 223 -25.30 41.41 -4.44
CA ALA A 223 -26.46 41.97 -3.74
C ALA A 223 -26.06 42.94 -2.61
N GLN A 224 -24.94 42.69 -1.93
CA GLN A 224 -24.39 43.58 -0.90
C GLN A 224 -23.71 44.83 -1.47
N GLN A 225 -23.18 44.76 -2.69
CA GLN A 225 -22.61 45.92 -3.39
C GLN A 225 -23.68 46.81 -4.05
N ALA A 226 -24.90 46.29 -4.23
CA ALA A 226 -26.03 47.00 -4.81
C ALA A 226 -26.97 47.63 -3.76
N ALA A 227 -26.66 47.48 -2.47
CA ALA A 227 -27.34 48.08 -1.33
C ALA A 227 -26.45 49.18 -0.71
#